data_AF-A0A820INQ8-F1
#
_entry.id   AF-A0A820INQ8-F1
#
_cell.length_a   1.000
_cell.length_b   1.000
_cell.length_c   1.000
_cell.angle_alpha   90.00
_cell.angle_beta   90.00
_cell.angle_gamma   90.00
#
_symmetry.space_group_name_H-M   'P 1'
#
loop_
_entity.id
_entity.type
_entity.pdbx_description
1 polymer ?
#
loop_
_entity_poly.entity_id
_entity_poly.type
_entity_poly.pdbx_seq_one_letter_code
_entity_poly.pdbx_strand_id
1 'polypeptide(L)'
;GGFLMNIYDIEKKECVAIDAREAAPSNAHQRMFVDGNPPPSSVSGGLSIGIPGEIAGYWKAHKQYGKLPWSALFKPAIDMCNEGIIVRKALAFSILKSKENLWTNKSMRPVFFKGDSDVVYGLGDTIYRPRLGRTLSIIAEKGPSAFYEGELSDAICEEIQANGGIINRNDLETYHARVKPAISIELENNYIAYGVPPPASSAITLLILKVMGSDALTPQSLD
;
A
#
# COMPACT_ATOMS: atom_id res chain seq x y z
N GLY A 1 -1.09 2.17 2.13
CA GLY A 1 -2.30 1.79 1.40
C GLY A 1 -2.60 0.37 1.78
N GLY A 2 -2.57 -0.54 0.81
CA GLY A 2 -2.66 -1.98 0.98
C GLY A 2 -1.91 -2.72 -0.12
N PHE A 3 -1.67 -4.02 0.08
CA PHE A 3 -0.94 -4.84 -0.87
C PHE A 3 -1.49 -6.26 -0.95
N LEU A 4 -1.00 -6.99 -1.94
CA LEU A 4 -1.25 -8.41 -2.12
C LEU A 4 0.10 -9.11 -2.20
N MET A 5 0.24 -10.27 -1.56
CA MET A 5 1.50 -11.01 -1.48
C MET A 5 1.25 -12.49 -1.72
N ASN A 6 2.04 -13.10 -2.60
CA ASN A 6 2.16 -14.55 -2.69
C ASN A 6 3.39 -15.01 -1.90
N ILE A 7 3.25 -16.10 -1.16
CA ILE A 7 4.33 -16.72 -0.40
C ILE A 7 4.34 -18.20 -0.76
N TYR A 8 5.45 -18.66 -1.33
CA TYR A 8 5.68 -20.08 -1.60
C TYR A 8 6.53 -20.68 -0.46
N ASP A 9 5.98 -21.69 0.21
CA ASP A 9 6.66 -22.47 1.24
C ASP A 9 7.31 -23.69 0.58
N ILE A 10 8.65 -23.73 0.58
CA ILE A 10 9.42 -24.79 -0.08
C ILE A 10 9.30 -26.14 0.61
N GLU A 11 9.11 -26.17 1.92
CA GLU A 11 9.02 -27.41 2.69
C GLU A 11 7.67 -28.07 2.45
N LYS A 12 6.60 -27.27 2.40
CA LYS A 12 5.23 -27.74 2.14
C LYS A 12 4.92 -27.87 0.65
N LYS A 13 5.70 -27.22 -0.22
CA LYS A 13 5.44 -27.08 -1.66
C LYS A 13 4.06 -26.45 -1.94
N GLU A 14 3.68 -25.49 -1.12
CA GLU A 14 2.39 -24.80 -1.19
C GLU A 14 2.58 -23.30 -1.35
N CYS A 15 1.66 -22.66 -2.06
CA CYS A 15 1.62 -21.20 -2.18
C CYS A 15 0.36 -20.65 -1.51
N VAL A 16 0.54 -19.66 -0.64
CA VAL A 16 -0.55 -18.90 -0.05
C VAL A 16 -0.51 -17.46 -0.50
N ALA A 17 -1.67 -16.82 -0.48
CA ALA A 17 -1.83 -15.42 -0.76
C ALA A 17 -2.27 -14.66 0.50
N ILE A 18 -1.59 -13.55 0.82
CA ILE A 18 -2.03 -12.58 1.82
C ILE A 18 -2.70 -11.42 1.08
N ASP A 19 -3.99 -11.24 1.36
CA ASP A 19 -4.81 -10.14 0.91
C ASP A 19 -4.87 -9.06 2.00
N ALA A 20 -4.02 -8.04 1.83
CA ALA A 20 -3.95 -6.84 2.65
C ALA A 20 -4.37 -5.60 1.83
N ARG A 21 -5.24 -5.80 0.83
CA ARG A 21 -5.82 -4.72 0.03
C ARG A 21 -6.68 -3.82 0.93
N GLU A 22 -6.77 -2.53 0.58
CA GLU A 22 -7.70 -1.64 1.26
C GLU A 22 -9.14 -2.16 1.18
N ALA A 23 -9.94 -1.86 2.20
CA ALA A 23 -11.37 -2.14 2.23
C ALA A 23 -12.18 -0.84 2.12
N ALA A 24 -13.39 -0.92 1.58
CA ALA A 24 -14.32 0.20 1.61
C ALA A 24 -14.74 0.48 3.08
N PRO A 25 -14.79 1.75 3.52
CA PRO A 25 -15.29 2.12 4.84
C PRO A 25 -16.73 1.65 5.05
N SER A 26 -17.16 1.41 6.29
CA SER A 26 -18.54 0.96 6.61
C SER A 26 -19.62 1.93 6.11
N ASN A 27 -19.31 3.22 6.05
CA ASN A 27 -20.21 4.26 5.54
C ASN A 27 -20.15 4.43 4.01
N ALA A 28 -19.35 3.63 3.30
CA ALA A 28 -19.30 3.69 1.85
C ALA A 28 -20.60 3.16 1.23
N HIS A 29 -21.02 3.79 0.14
CA HIS A 29 -22.19 3.35 -0.62
C HIS A 29 -21.94 3.48 -2.13
N GLN A 30 -22.67 2.70 -2.93
CA GLN A 30 -22.45 2.55 -4.38
C GLN A 30 -22.38 3.88 -5.15
N ARG A 31 -23.06 4.92 -4.67
CA ARG A 31 -23.21 6.21 -5.35
C ARG A 31 -22.43 7.37 -4.72
N MET A 32 -21.56 7.10 -3.75
CA MET A 32 -20.86 8.13 -2.96
C MET A 32 -20.00 9.11 -3.79
N PHE A 33 -19.61 8.73 -5.01
CA PHE A 33 -18.81 9.55 -5.94
C PHE A 33 -19.61 10.15 -7.11
N VAL A 34 -20.93 9.99 -7.12
CA VAL A 34 -21.80 10.57 -8.16
C VAL A 34 -22.91 11.44 -7.58
N ASP A 35 -23.36 11.14 -6.36
CA ASP A 35 -24.40 11.89 -5.67
C ASP A 35 -23.78 13.10 -4.95
N GLY A 36 -23.73 14.25 -5.63
CA GLY A 36 -23.23 15.51 -5.04
C GLY A 36 -21.71 15.63 -4.90
N ASN A 37 -20.97 14.57 -5.23
CA ASN A 37 -19.49 14.53 -5.18
C ASN A 37 -18.91 14.34 -6.59
N PRO A 38 -18.91 15.37 -7.46
CA PRO A 38 -18.41 15.23 -8.82
C PRO A 38 -16.92 14.85 -8.83
N PRO A 39 -16.40 14.34 -9.96
CA PRO A 39 -14.96 14.15 -10.14
C PRO A 39 -14.18 15.42 -9.77
N PRO A 40 -13.02 15.29 -9.10
CA PRO A 40 -12.21 14.08 -8.91
C PRO A 40 -12.39 13.40 -7.53
N SER A 41 -13.58 13.43 -6.93
CA SER A 41 -13.85 12.92 -5.55
C SER A 41 -13.43 11.47 -5.27
N SER A 42 -13.33 10.62 -6.30
CA SER A 42 -12.84 9.23 -6.20
C SER A 42 -11.33 9.08 -6.33
N VAL A 43 -10.62 10.17 -6.65
CA VAL A 43 -9.17 10.19 -6.93
C VAL A 43 -8.42 11.09 -5.95
N SER A 44 -9.09 12.11 -5.38
CA SER A 44 -8.49 13.10 -4.50
C SER A 44 -9.39 13.41 -3.30
N GLY A 45 -8.77 13.75 -2.18
CA GLY A 45 -9.44 14.07 -0.92
C GLY A 45 -9.62 12.87 0.01
N GLY A 46 -10.18 13.11 1.20
CA GLY A 46 -10.40 12.07 2.19
C GLY A 46 -11.42 11.01 1.76
N LEU A 47 -12.39 11.39 0.91
CA LEU A 47 -13.44 10.49 0.43
C LEU A 47 -12.90 9.37 -0.47
N SER A 48 -11.76 9.58 -1.14
CA SER A 48 -11.12 8.57 -1.99
C SER A 48 -10.29 7.54 -1.21
N ILE A 49 -10.19 7.65 0.10
CA ILE A 49 -9.32 6.82 0.93
C ILE A 49 -10.06 5.54 1.36
N GLY A 50 -9.50 4.39 1.02
CA GLY A 50 -9.90 3.09 1.58
C GLY A 50 -9.16 2.77 2.89
N ILE A 51 -9.72 1.86 3.67
CA ILE A 51 -9.16 1.43 4.97
C ILE A 51 -7.75 0.85 4.75
N PRO A 52 -6.67 1.43 5.32
CA PRO A 52 -5.31 1.00 5.03
C PRO A 52 -4.98 -0.40 5.57
N GLY A 53 -4.49 -1.29 4.71
CA GLY A 53 -4.19 -2.69 5.05
C GLY A 53 -2.72 -3.04 5.26
N GLU A 54 -1.81 -2.13 4.94
CA GLU A 54 -0.37 -2.41 4.84
C GLU A 54 0.23 -3.02 6.12
N ILE A 55 0.00 -2.41 7.28
CA ILE A 55 0.58 -2.85 8.55
C ILE A 55 0.00 -4.20 8.98
N ALA A 56 -1.31 -4.41 8.82
CA ALA A 56 -1.96 -5.69 9.09
C ALA A 56 -1.43 -6.80 8.17
N GLY A 57 -1.17 -6.49 6.89
CA GLY A 57 -0.55 -7.43 5.95
C GLY A 57 0.86 -7.84 6.37
N TYR A 58 1.72 -6.87 6.67
CA TYR A 58 3.08 -7.14 7.14
C TYR A 58 3.08 -7.95 8.43
N TRP A 59 2.21 -7.62 9.37
CA TRP A 59 2.06 -8.38 10.61
C TRP A 59 1.59 -9.81 10.36
N LYS A 60 0.61 -10.01 9.47
CA LYS A 60 0.11 -11.34 9.11
C LYS A 60 1.22 -12.21 8.53
N ALA A 61 2.00 -11.65 7.60
CA ALA A 61 3.15 -12.32 7.00
C ALA A 61 4.23 -12.64 8.05
N HIS A 62 4.57 -11.65 8.89
CA HIS A 62 5.57 -11.79 9.94
C HIS A 62 5.19 -12.84 10.98
N LYS A 63 3.93 -12.89 11.41
CA LYS A 63 3.44 -13.89 12.37
C LYS A 63 3.51 -15.32 11.86
N GLN A 64 3.43 -15.53 10.55
CA GLN A 64 3.45 -16.86 9.94
C GLN A 64 4.85 -17.28 9.48
N TYR A 65 5.64 -16.34 8.97
CA TYR A 65 6.90 -16.63 8.26
C TYR A 65 8.10 -15.82 8.76
N GLY A 66 7.89 -14.87 9.66
CA GLY A 66 8.94 -14.00 10.18
C GLY A 66 9.95 -14.75 11.04
N LYS A 67 11.24 -14.44 10.83
CA LYS A 67 12.35 -14.99 11.62
C LYS A 67 13.03 -13.94 12.50
N LEU A 68 13.05 -12.69 12.05
CA LEU A 68 13.64 -11.57 12.79
C LEU A 68 12.60 -10.95 13.72
N PRO A 69 13.02 -10.30 14.83
CA PRO A 69 12.10 -9.49 15.64
C PRO A 69 11.38 -8.44 14.81
N TRP A 70 10.09 -8.21 15.07
CA TRP A 70 9.25 -7.25 14.36
C TRP A 70 9.89 -5.86 14.28
N SER A 71 10.32 -5.33 15.43
CA SER A 71 10.93 -4.00 15.53
C SER A 71 12.20 -3.83 14.69
N ALA A 72 12.98 -4.90 14.51
CA ALA A 72 14.23 -4.86 13.75
C ALA A 72 13.99 -4.56 12.26
N LEU A 73 12.81 -4.91 11.72
CA LEU A 73 12.45 -4.67 10.31
C LEU A 73 12.21 -3.18 10.00
N PHE A 74 11.90 -2.37 11.02
CA PHE A 74 11.59 -0.95 10.86
C PHE A 74 12.81 -0.05 10.97
N LYS A 75 13.86 -0.51 11.68
CA LYS A 75 15.02 0.32 12.01
C LYS A 75 15.63 1.02 10.78
N PRO A 76 15.93 0.33 9.67
CA PRO A 76 16.52 1.01 8.50
C PRO A 76 15.61 2.10 7.93
N ALA A 77 14.29 1.89 7.90
CA ALA A 77 13.34 2.88 7.40
C ALA A 77 13.18 4.08 8.34
N ILE A 78 13.23 3.85 9.65
CA ILE A 78 13.23 4.92 10.67
C ILE A 78 14.49 5.78 10.52
N ASP A 79 15.66 5.15 10.40
CA ASP A 79 16.94 5.85 10.21
C ASP A 79 16.89 6.72 8.95
N MET A 80 16.45 6.16 7.81
CA MET A 80 16.26 6.93 6.57
C MET A 80 15.29 8.11 6.69
N CYS A 81 14.23 7.99 7.51
CA CYS A 81 13.29 9.09 7.74
C CYS A 81 13.93 10.25 8.52
N ASN A 82 14.87 9.95 9.42
CA ASN A 82 15.51 10.92 10.31
C ASN A 82 16.79 11.50 9.73
N GLU A 83 17.60 10.69 9.07
CA GLU A 83 18.85 11.08 8.40
C GLU A 83 18.60 11.72 7.03
N GLY A 84 17.41 11.50 6.48
CA GLY A 84 16.98 12.05 5.20
C GLY A 84 17.39 11.18 4.01
N ILE A 85 16.68 11.39 2.90
CA ILE A 85 16.92 10.69 1.64
C ILE A 85 17.21 11.67 0.52
N ILE A 86 18.16 11.31 -0.34
CA ILE A 86 18.45 12.09 -1.57
C ILE A 86 17.30 11.87 -2.56
N VAL A 87 16.68 12.95 -2.99
CA VAL A 87 15.63 12.94 -4.01
C VAL A 87 16.24 12.52 -5.35
N ARG A 88 15.79 11.37 -5.84
CA ARG A 88 16.14 10.85 -7.18
C ARG A 88 15.09 11.25 -8.22
N LYS A 89 15.41 11.01 -9.49
CA LYS A 89 14.61 11.45 -10.66
C LYS A 89 13.12 11.12 -10.54
N ALA A 90 12.76 9.90 -10.15
CA ALA A 90 11.37 9.46 -10.04
C ALA A 90 10.58 10.23 -8.96
N LEU A 91 11.20 10.46 -7.80
CA LEU A 91 10.57 11.23 -6.72
C LEU A 91 10.46 12.71 -7.09
N ALA A 92 11.51 13.32 -7.66
CA ALA A 92 11.47 14.70 -8.13
C ALA A 92 10.34 14.92 -9.14
N PHE A 93 10.20 14.01 -10.11
CA PHE A 93 9.11 14.03 -11.09
C PHE A 93 7.74 13.92 -10.41
N SER A 94 7.58 13.00 -9.45
CA SER A 94 6.31 12.78 -8.75
C SER A 94 5.89 13.98 -7.89
N ILE A 95 6.85 14.61 -7.20
CA ILE A 95 6.62 15.83 -6.42
C ILE A 95 6.18 16.97 -7.35
N LEU A 96 6.90 17.19 -8.46
CA LEU A 96 6.58 18.25 -9.40
C LEU A 96 5.20 18.04 -10.04
N LYS A 97 4.89 16.81 -10.47
CA LYS A 97 3.58 16.46 -11.03
C LYS A 97 2.43 16.69 -10.04
N SER A 98 2.70 16.56 -8.75
CA SER A 98 1.69 16.69 -7.68
C SER A 98 1.73 18.05 -6.97
N LYS A 99 2.55 19.00 -7.45
CA LYS A 99 2.88 20.24 -6.74
C LYS A 99 1.63 20.99 -6.28
N GLU A 100 0.64 21.18 -7.16
CA GLU A 100 -0.60 21.91 -6.82
C GLU A 100 -1.38 21.22 -5.70
N ASN A 101 -1.57 19.90 -5.79
CA ASN A 101 -2.27 19.11 -4.75
C ASN A 101 -1.50 19.09 -3.41
N LEU A 102 -0.17 19.04 -3.48
CA LEU A 102 0.68 19.10 -2.28
C LEU A 102 0.65 20.49 -1.65
N TRP A 103 0.53 21.55 -2.45
CA TRP A 103 0.43 22.92 -1.95
C TRP A 103 -0.89 23.14 -1.22
N THR A 104 -2.02 22.68 -1.76
CA THR A 104 -3.34 22.88 -1.14
C THR A 104 -3.53 22.04 0.13
N ASN A 105 -2.81 20.92 0.26
CA ASN A 105 -2.84 20.09 1.45
C ASN A 105 -1.86 20.60 2.53
N LYS A 106 -2.42 21.12 3.63
CA LYS A 106 -1.64 21.70 4.76
C LYS A 106 -0.73 20.70 5.46
N SER A 107 -1.13 19.42 5.58
CA SER A 107 -0.32 18.41 6.27
C SER A 107 0.84 17.90 5.42
N MET A 108 0.74 18.03 4.09
CA MET A 108 1.75 17.61 3.12
C MET A 108 2.74 18.72 2.74
N ARG A 109 2.33 19.99 2.75
CA ARG A 109 3.18 21.12 2.36
C ARG A 109 4.54 21.13 3.08
N PRO A 110 4.63 20.97 4.42
CA PRO A 110 5.92 20.98 5.12
C PRO A 110 6.84 19.79 4.80
N VAL A 111 6.33 18.77 4.10
CA VAL A 111 7.10 17.57 3.74
C VAL A 111 7.78 17.73 2.38
N PHE A 112 7.16 18.46 1.45
CA PHE A 112 7.58 18.49 0.04
C PHE A 112 8.02 19.86 -0.46
N PHE A 113 7.84 20.92 0.32
CA PHE A 113 8.26 22.28 0.00
C PHE A 113 9.42 22.75 0.90
N LYS A 114 10.28 23.60 0.33
CA LYS A 114 11.43 24.21 1.02
C LYS A 114 10.95 25.44 1.80
N GLY A 115 10.84 25.29 3.12
CA GLY A 115 10.31 26.33 4.00
C GLY A 115 8.89 26.72 3.62
N ASP A 116 8.57 28.00 3.73
CA ASP A 116 7.23 28.54 3.41
C ASP A 116 7.07 28.96 1.93
N SER A 117 8.06 28.65 1.09
CA SER A 117 8.06 29.02 -0.33
C SER A 117 7.36 27.96 -1.19
N ASP A 118 6.88 28.37 -2.37
CA ASP A 118 6.33 27.46 -3.40
C ASP A 118 7.43 26.68 -4.17
N VAL A 119 8.59 26.52 -3.56
CA VAL A 119 9.73 25.77 -4.11
C VAL A 119 9.68 24.35 -3.54
N VAL A 120 9.48 23.37 -4.40
CA VAL A 120 9.51 21.95 -4.00
C VAL A 120 10.95 21.41 -3.89
N TYR A 121 11.12 20.35 -3.12
CA TYR A 121 12.35 19.55 -3.17
C TYR A 121 12.50 18.85 -4.53
N GLY A 122 13.65 19.02 -5.17
CA GLY A 122 13.99 18.51 -6.50
C GLY A 122 15.19 17.54 -6.49
N LEU A 123 15.61 17.11 -7.67
CA LEU A 123 16.70 16.14 -7.86
C LEU A 123 17.98 16.60 -7.13
N GLY A 124 18.53 15.72 -6.29
CA GLY A 124 19.76 15.98 -5.54
C GLY A 124 19.55 16.65 -4.18
N ASP A 125 18.37 17.19 -3.91
CA ASP A 125 18.05 17.67 -2.56
C ASP A 125 17.88 16.52 -1.57
N THR A 126 18.02 16.81 -0.27
CA THR A 126 17.71 15.87 0.81
C THR A 126 16.36 16.20 1.44
N ILE A 127 15.45 15.22 1.47
CA ILE A 127 14.15 15.31 2.16
C ILE A 127 14.21 14.51 3.47
N TYR A 128 13.67 15.10 4.54
CA TYR A 128 13.52 14.45 5.84
C TYR A 128 12.05 14.13 6.11
N ARG A 129 11.77 13.02 6.80
CA ARG A 129 10.41 12.60 7.16
C ARG A 129 10.29 12.22 8.65
N PRO A 130 10.69 13.08 9.60
CA PRO A 130 10.74 12.74 11.02
C PRO A 130 9.37 12.38 11.61
N ARG A 131 8.27 12.96 11.09
CA ARG A 131 6.91 12.57 11.49
C ARG A 131 6.62 11.11 11.15
N LEU A 132 6.99 10.66 9.94
CA LEU A 132 6.86 9.26 9.57
C LEU A 132 7.80 8.38 10.41
N GLY A 133 9.05 8.83 10.63
CA GLY A 133 10.00 8.12 11.49
C GLY A 133 9.42 7.83 12.88
N ARG A 134 8.74 8.81 13.49
CA ARG A 134 8.02 8.62 14.76
C ARG A 134 6.87 7.61 14.65
N THR A 135 6.02 7.71 13.61
CA THR A 135 4.95 6.73 13.37
C THR A 135 5.50 5.31 13.25
N LEU A 136 6.57 5.11 12.47
CA LEU A 136 7.21 3.81 12.30
C LEU A 136 7.85 3.31 13.60
N SER A 137 8.42 4.19 14.42
CA SER A 137 8.97 3.83 15.73
C SER A 137 7.88 3.33 16.68
N ILE A 138 6.74 4.02 16.73
CA ILE A 138 5.58 3.60 17.53
C ILE A 138 5.09 2.21 17.10
N ILE A 139 4.98 1.95 15.79
CA ILE A 139 4.55 0.64 15.26
C ILE A 139 5.59 -0.46 15.54
N ALA A 140 6.87 -0.12 15.47
CA ALA A 140 7.96 -1.05 15.76
C ALA A 140 7.93 -1.50 17.24
N GLU A 141 7.68 -0.57 18.16
CA GLU A 141 7.68 -0.81 19.60
C GLU A 141 6.38 -1.45 20.10
N LYS A 142 5.23 -0.90 19.70
CA LYS A 142 3.91 -1.30 20.22
C LYS A 142 3.20 -2.34 19.35
N GLY A 143 3.76 -2.65 18.18
CA GLY A 143 3.17 -3.61 17.24
C GLY A 143 2.06 -3.01 16.36
N PRO A 144 1.33 -3.85 15.61
CA PRO A 144 0.36 -3.40 14.61
C PRO A 144 -0.86 -2.69 15.21
N SER A 145 -1.29 -3.05 16.42
CA SER A 145 -2.47 -2.45 17.07
C SER A 145 -2.29 -0.96 17.32
N ALA A 146 -1.05 -0.47 17.44
CA ALA A 146 -0.79 0.96 17.56
C ALA A 146 -1.30 1.76 16.36
N PHE A 147 -1.35 1.16 15.17
CA PHE A 147 -1.90 1.77 13.96
C PHE A 147 -3.45 1.69 13.90
N TYR A 148 -4.04 0.63 14.42
CA TYR A 148 -5.47 0.32 14.24
C TYR A 148 -6.38 0.67 15.44
N GLU A 149 -5.85 0.67 16.67
CA GLU A 149 -6.66 0.76 17.91
C GLU A 149 -6.24 1.94 18.83
N GLY A 150 -5.10 2.58 18.59
CA GLY A 150 -4.50 3.60 19.47
C GLY A 150 -4.51 5.04 18.94
N GLU A 151 -3.65 5.89 19.52
CA GLU A 151 -3.55 7.32 19.16
C GLU A 151 -3.27 7.58 17.67
N LEU A 152 -2.55 6.67 16.99
CA LEU A 152 -2.36 6.81 15.54
C LEU A 152 -3.67 6.58 14.77
N SER A 153 -4.53 5.67 15.24
CA SER A 153 -5.85 5.41 14.67
C SER A 153 -6.72 6.66 14.74
N ASP A 154 -6.75 7.33 15.90
CA ASP A 154 -7.46 8.60 16.08
C ASP A 154 -6.93 9.68 15.14
N ALA A 155 -5.62 9.91 15.12
CA ALA A 155 -5.00 10.92 14.26
C ALA A 155 -5.25 10.64 12.77
N ILE A 156 -5.30 9.37 12.35
CA ILE A 156 -5.63 8.97 10.98
C ILE A 156 -7.10 9.31 10.68
N CYS A 157 -8.04 8.90 11.54
CA CYS A 157 -9.45 9.20 11.35
C CYS A 157 -9.72 10.70 11.30
N GLU A 158 -9.15 11.47 12.23
CA GLU A 158 -9.28 12.92 12.29
C GLU A 158 -8.77 13.60 11.02
N GLU A 159 -7.57 13.26 10.55
CA GLU A 159 -7.01 13.83 9.31
C GLU A 159 -7.86 13.45 8.10
N ILE A 160 -8.33 12.20 8.00
CA ILE A 160 -9.16 11.74 6.89
C ILE A 160 -10.50 12.48 6.88
N GLN A 161 -11.17 12.59 8.02
CA GLN A 161 -12.46 13.27 8.16
C GLN A 161 -12.34 14.78 7.95
N ALA A 162 -11.27 15.40 8.44
CA ALA A 162 -10.98 16.82 8.19
C ALA A 162 -10.80 17.14 6.69
N ASN A 163 -10.49 16.12 5.88
CA ASN A 163 -10.37 16.21 4.42
C ASN A 163 -11.59 15.58 3.69
N GLY A 164 -12.74 15.43 4.36
CA GLY A 164 -14.00 14.98 3.76
C GLY A 164 -14.13 13.46 3.60
N GLY A 165 -13.28 12.68 4.27
CA GLY A 165 -13.35 11.22 4.29
C GLY A 165 -14.34 10.67 5.31
N ILE A 166 -14.65 9.39 5.16
CA ILE A 166 -15.72 8.70 5.90
C ILE A 166 -15.24 7.52 6.75
N ILE A 167 -13.93 7.30 6.82
CA ILE A 167 -13.33 6.27 7.69
C ILE A 167 -13.53 6.67 9.14
N ASN A 168 -14.04 5.75 9.94
CA ASN A 168 -14.17 5.89 11.39
C ASN A 168 -13.26 4.89 12.13
N ARG A 169 -13.19 5.04 13.46
CA ARG A 169 -12.35 4.20 14.31
C ARG A 169 -12.69 2.71 14.21
N ASN A 170 -13.98 2.37 14.17
CA ASN A 170 -14.43 0.98 14.02
C ASN A 170 -13.98 0.36 12.69
N ASP A 171 -13.90 1.14 11.61
CA ASP A 171 -13.35 0.67 10.34
C ASP A 171 -11.88 0.22 10.45
N LEU A 172 -11.06 0.98 11.20
CA LEU A 172 -9.67 0.62 11.45
C LEU A 172 -9.55 -0.58 12.40
N GLU A 173 -10.29 -0.60 13.50
CA GLU A 173 -10.25 -1.66 14.51
C GLU A 173 -10.70 -3.02 13.95
N THR A 174 -11.67 -3.03 13.03
CA THR A 174 -12.20 -4.28 12.45
C THR A 174 -11.44 -4.77 11.22
N TYR A 175 -10.52 -3.96 10.68
CA TYR A 175 -9.71 -4.34 9.52
C TYR A 175 -8.77 -5.51 9.85
N HIS A 176 -8.71 -6.48 8.95
CA HIS A 176 -7.73 -7.55 9.04
C HIS A 176 -7.30 -8.04 7.65
N ALA A 177 -6.00 -8.31 7.52
CA ALA A 177 -5.48 -8.99 6.34
C ALA A 177 -5.94 -10.46 6.32
N ARG A 178 -6.32 -10.94 5.14
CA ARG A 178 -6.86 -12.28 4.93
C ARG A 178 -5.81 -13.18 4.30
N VAL A 179 -5.79 -14.46 4.68
CA VAL A 179 -4.95 -15.48 4.03
C VAL A 179 -5.87 -16.36 3.21
N LYS A 180 -5.52 -16.56 1.95
CA LYS A 180 -6.27 -17.38 1.00
C LYS A 180 -5.31 -18.34 0.31
N PRO A 181 -5.77 -19.52 -0.15
CA PRO A 181 -4.99 -20.31 -1.10
C PRO A 181 -4.67 -19.47 -2.33
N ALA A 182 -3.44 -19.58 -2.85
CA ALA A 182 -3.13 -19.01 -4.16
C ALA A 182 -3.90 -19.77 -5.25
N ILE A 183 -4.29 -19.07 -6.31
CA ILE A 183 -4.74 -19.72 -7.54
C ILE A 183 -3.51 -20.09 -8.37
N SER A 184 -3.60 -21.16 -9.16
CA SER A 184 -2.48 -21.59 -9.99
C SER A 184 -2.94 -22.20 -11.31
N ILE A 185 -1.99 -22.24 -12.24
CA ILE A 185 -2.06 -23.07 -13.44
C ILE A 185 -0.73 -23.80 -13.61
N GLU A 186 -0.80 -24.92 -14.30
CA GLU A 186 0.39 -25.59 -14.83
C GLU A 186 0.70 -25.04 -16.23
N LEU A 187 1.97 -24.71 -16.44
CA LEU A 187 2.58 -24.31 -17.70
C LEU A 187 3.41 -25.48 -18.26
N GLU A 188 3.92 -25.32 -19.49
CA GLU A 188 4.87 -26.28 -20.07
C GLU A 188 6.09 -26.53 -19.17
N ASN A 189 6.78 -27.66 -19.36
CA ASN A 189 7.96 -28.06 -18.60
C ASN A 189 7.73 -28.20 -17.08
N ASN A 190 6.50 -28.53 -16.65
CA ASN A 190 6.11 -28.72 -15.26
C ASN A 190 6.29 -27.46 -14.37
N TYR A 191 6.27 -26.27 -14.97
CA TYR A 191 6.25 -25.03 -14.20
C TYR A 191 4.84 -24.76 -13.66
N ILE A 192 4.76 -24.30 -12.40
CA ILE A 192 3.51 -23.86 -11.80
C ILE A 192 3.57 -22.34 -11.61
N ALA A 193 2.62 -21.63 -12.21
CA ALA A 193 2.45 -20.20 -12.01
C ALA A 193 1.39 -19.96 -10.94
N TYR A 194 1.75 -19.22 -9.88
CA TYR A 194 0.85 -18.86 -8.80
C TYR A 194 0.39 -17.41 -8.89
N GLY A 195 -0.87 -17.18 -8.53
CA GLY A 195 -1.53 -15.89 -8.54
C GLY A 195 -2.31 -15.64 -7.25
N VAL A 196 -2.44 -14.37 -6.89
CA VAL A 196 -3.33 -13.98 -5.79
C VAL A 196 -4.77 -14.11 -6.29
N PRO A 197 -5.70 -14.72 -5.54
CA PRO A 197 -7.11 -14.80 -5.93
C PRO A 197 -7.78 -13.41 -5.96
N PRO A 198 -9.05 -13.29 -6.40
CA PRO A 198 -9.81 -12.06 -6.26
C PRO A 198 -9.67 -11.43 -4.86
N PRO A 199 -9.47 -10.10 -4.76
CA PRO A 199 -9.75 -9.08 -5.78
C PRO A 199 -8.62 -8.80 -6.80
N ALA A 200 -7.54 -9.58 -6.79
CA ALA A 200 -6.46 -9.42 -7.78
C ALA A 200 -6.88 -9.89 -9.18
N SER A 201 -6.21 -9.36 -10.21
CA SER A 201 -6.42 -9.77 -11.60
C SER A 201 -5.60 -11.01 -12.02
N SER A 202 -4.99 -11.75 -11.09
CA SER A 202 -4.11 -12.86 -11.44
C SER A 202 -4.83 -13.96 -12.22
N ALA A 203 -6.13 -14.18 -12.01
CA ALA A 203 -6.89 -15.16 -12.79
C ALA A 203 -6.86 -14.85 -14.30
N ILE A 204 -6.93 -13.56 -14.67
CA ILE A 204 -6.86 -13.11 -16.06
C ILE A 204 -5.45 -13.32 -16.61
N THR A 205 -4.41 -12.94 -15.85
CA THR A 205 -3.01 -13.15 -16.26
C THR A 205 -2.68 -14.63 -16.44
N LEU A 206 -3.11 -15.49 -15.50
CA LEU A 206 -2.91 -16.93 -15.60
C LEU A 206 -3.68 -17.49 -16.82
N LEU A 207 -4.93 -17.07 -17.05
CA LEU A 207 -5.67 -17.51 -18.24
C LEU A 207 -4.94 -17.15 -19.54
N ILE A 208 -4.39 -15.93 -19.65
CA ILE A 208 -3.59 -15.51 -20.81
C ILE A 208 -2.40 -16.46 -21.00
N LEU A 209 -1.63 -16.72 -19.92
CA LEU A 209 -0.49 -17.63 -19.98
C LEU A 209 -0.90 -19.05 -20.36
N LYS A 210 -2.05 -19.53 -19.89
CA LYS A 210 -2.56 -20.86 -20.20
C LYS A 210 -2.91 -21.01 -21.68
N VAL A 211 -3.54 -20.00 -22.28
CA VAL A 211 -3.87 -19.96 -23.71
C VAL A 211 -2.59 -19.84 -24.57
N MET A 212 -1.61 -19.07 -24.11
CA MET A 212 -0.33 -18.92 -24.81
C MET A 212 0.52 -20.20 -24.81
N GLY A 213 0.47 -20.96 -23.71
CA GLY A 213 1.23 -22.21 -23.53
C GLY A 213 0.54 -23.47 -24.06
N SER A 214 -0.52 -23.34 -24.86
CA SER A 214 -1.22 -24.46 -25.49
C SER A 214 -1.07 -24.42 -27.01
N ASP A 215 0.16 -24.39 -27.53
CA ASP A 215 0.54 -24.61 -28.96
C ASP A 215 0.87 -23.41 -29.89
N ALA A 216 1.47 -22.29 -29.47
CA ALA A 216 1.67 -21.16 -30.42
C ALA A 216 2.93 -20.28 -30.35
N LEU A 217 3.80 -20.39 -29.34
CA LEU A 217 4.90 -19.43 -29.18
C LEU A 217 6.27 -20.12 -29.22
N THR A 218 6.91 -20.02 -30.38
CA THR A 218 8.34 -20.32 -30.54
C THR A 218 9.11 -18.98 -30.63
N PRO A 219 10.46 -18.99 -30.61
CA PRO A 219 11.22 -17.78 -30.94
C PRO A 219 10.83 -17.17 -32.29
N GLN A 220 10.35 -17.97 -33.25
CA GLN A 220 9.85 -17.49 -34.54
C GLN A 220 8.49 -16.77 -34.45
N SER A 221 7.75 -16.87 -33.34
CA SER A 221 6.49 -16.14 -33.14
C SER A 221 6.70 -14.66 -32.74
N LEU A 222 7.95 -14.20 -32.58
CA LEU A 222 8.32 -12.82 -32.24
C LEU A 222 8.71 -11.97 -33.47
N ASP A 223 8.90 -12.60 -34.64
CA ASP A 223 9.25 -11.98 -35.93
C ASP A 223 7.98 -11.60 -36.72
#